data_AF-A0A3D0VG43-F1
#
_entry.id   AF-A0A3D0VG43-F1
#
_cell.length_a   1.000
_cell.length_b   1.000
_cell.length_c   1.000
_cell.angle_alpha   90.00
_cell.angle_beta   90.00
_cell.angle_gamma   90.00
#
_symmetry.space_group_name_H-M   'P 1'
#
loop_
_entity.id
_entity.type
_entity.pdbx_description
1 polymer ?
#
loop_
_entity_poly.entity_id
_entity_poly.type
_entity_poly.pdbx_seq_one_letter_code
_entity_poly.pdbx_strand_id
1 'polypeptide(L)'
;WLGTDHDRRLVAEITDATGIPATTSTLAYMEAFRTFGTERIGLFTPYTEDVNEQIVASYQRDGIKTLDHRFLGLSDNESFARVADDEMRPGSLELSASRPDAIIYLCTNLYGANITAEMEDETGVPVLDSVAVTLWHCLKMAGSPLLAPRWGRLLT
;
A
#
# COMPACT_ATOMS: atom_id res chain seq x y z
N TRP A 1 -10.19 4.74 0.47
CA TRP A 1 -11.52 4.33 -0.02
C TRP A 1 -12.29 5.44 -0.74
N LEU A 2 -12.10 6.73 -0.40
CA LEU A 2 -12.85 7.85 -1.02
C LEU A 2 -12.57 8.07 -2.53
N GLY A 3 -11.60 7.34 -3.12
CA GLY A 3 -11.23 7.41 -4.53
C GLY A 3 -10.08 8.39 -4.80
N THR A 4 -9.29 8.12 -5.83
CA THR A 4 -8.08 8.91 -6.14
C THR A 4 -8.37 10.37 -6.45
N ASP A 5 -9.55 10.70 -6.97
CA ASP A 5 -9.93 12.08 -7.25
C ASP A 5 -10.05 12.93 -5.99
N HIS A 6 -10.43 12.31 -4.86
CA HIS A 6 -10.43 12.99 -3.57
C HIS A 6 -9.00 13.34 -3.15
N ASP A 7 -8.09 12.37 -3.22
CA ASP A 7 -6.67 12.59 -2.90
C ASP A 7 -6.00 13.62 -3.83
N ARG A 8 -6.34 13.63 -5.14
CA ARG A 8 -5.83 14.64 -6.08
C ARG A 8 -6.25 16.06 -5.70
N ARG A 9 -7.50 16.25 -5.28
CA ARG A 9 -7.99 17.56 -4.79
C ARG A 9 -7.28 17.96 -3.51
N LEU A 10 -7.13 17.05 -2.55
CA LEU A 10 -6.42 17.31 -1.30
C LEU A 10 -4.97 17.73 -1.55
N VAL A 11 -4.26 17.05 -2.44
CA VAL A 11 -2.89 17.42 -2.82
C VAL A 11 -2.84 18.80 -3.47
N ALA A 12 -3.76 19.11 -4.39
CA ALA A 12 -3.82 20.42 -5.01
C ALA A 12 -4.01 21.54 -3.97
N GLU A 13 -4.93 21.36 -3.02
CA GLU A 13 -5.17 22.32 -1.94
C GLU A 13 -3.93 22.54 -1.06
N ILE A 14 -3.22 21.46 -0.68
CA ILE A 14 -1.99 21.56 0.12
C ILE A 14 -0.90 22.27 -0.68
N THR A 15 -0.72 21.93 -1.96
CA THR A 15 0.29 22.56 -2.81
C THR A 15 -0.01 24.02 -3.08
N ASP A 16 -1.27 24.39 -3.32
CA ASP A 16 -1.69 25.79 -3.50
C ASP A 16 -1.47 26.62 -2.23
N ALA A 17 -1.73 26.04 -1.06
CA ALA A 17 -1.57 26.73 0.22
C ALA A 17 -0.10 26.89 0.65
N THR A 18 0.78 25.98 0.24
CA THR A 18 2.17 25.93 0.75
C THR A 18 3.23 26.28 -0.29
N GLY A 19 2.90 26.19 -1.58
CA GLY A 19 3.87 26.22 -2.67
C GLY A 19 4.78 24.98 -2.74
N ILE A 20 4.52 23.95 -1.92
CA ILE A 20 5.35 22.74 -1.82
C ILE A 20 4.61 21.56 -2.48
N PRO A 21 5.28 20.77 -3.35
CA PRO A 21 4.70 19.54 -3.89
C PRO A 21 4.25 18.59 -2.78
N ALA A 22 3.01 18.09 -2.87
CA ALA A 22 2.42 17.18 -1.88
C ALA A 22 2.00 15.83 -2.52
N THR A 23 1.84 14.81 -1.70
CA THR A 23 1.28 13.50 -2.09
C THR A 23 0.46 12.91 -0.94
N THR A 24 -0.31 11.86 -1.22
CA THR A 24 -0.89 10.96 -0.23
C THR A 24 -0.37 9.54 -0.42
N SER A 25 -0.67 8.64 0.51
CA SER A 25 -0.38 7.20 0.38
C SER A 25 -1.14 6.57 -0.79
N THR A 26 -2.40 6.95 -1.01
CA THR A 26 -3.19 6.49 -2.17
C THR A 26 -2.50 6.86 -3.49
N LEU A 27 -2.06 8.12 -3.63
CA LEU A 27 -1.40 8.57 -4.85
C LEU A 27 -0.01 7.97 -5.03
N ALA A 28 0.70 7.71 -3.93
CA ALA A 28 1.96 6.97 -3.97
C ALA A 28 1.77 5.53 -4.48
N TYR A 29 0.71 4.84 -4.05
CA TYR A 29 0.35 3.53 -4.61
C TYR A 29 0.03 3.60 -6.10
N MET A 30 -0.79 4.57 -6.52
CA MET A 30 -1.12 4.72 -7.95
C MET A 30 0.13 5.00 -8.79
N GLU A 31 1.06 5.81 -8.29
CA GLU A 31 2.33 6.08 -8.96
C GLU A 31 3.23 4.83 -9.00
N ALA A 32 3.25 4.02 -7.94
CA ALA A 32 3.95 2.74 -7.93
C ALA A 32 3.34 1.77 -8.94
N PHE A 33 2.02 1.61 -8.96
CA PHE A 33 1.31 0.74 -9.90
C PHE A 33 1.61 1.11 -11.34
N ARG A 34 1.54 2.41 -11.66
CA ARG A 34 1.91 2.93 -12.98
C ARG A 34 3.39 2.70 -13.31
N THR A 35 4.29 2.91 -12.35
CA THR A 35 5.74 2.78 -12.56
C THR A 35 6.15 1.33 -12.84
N PHE A 36 5.52 0.37 -12.14
CA PHE A 36 5.89 -1.05 -12.20
C PHE A 36 4.94 -1.89 -13.06
N GLY A 37 3.93 -1.28 -13.68
CA GLY A 37 2.93 -2.00 -14.48
C GLY A 37 2.07 -2.97 -13.65
N THR A 38 1.80 -2.63 -12.38
CA THR A 38 0.96 -3.42 -11.48
C THR A 38 -0.51 -3.18 -11.82
N GLU A 39 -1.21 -4.21 -12.26
CA GLU A 39 -2.65 -4.13 -12.59
C GLU A 39 -3.49 -5.08 -11.73
N ARG A 40 -2.86 -6.10 -11.16
CA ARG A 40 -3.52 -7.17 -10.39
C ARG A 40 -2.84 -7.29 -9.03
N ILE A 41 -3.59 -7.12 -7.95
CA ILE A 41 -3.03 -7.06 -6.60
C ILE A 41 -3.63 -8.10 -5.65
N GLY A 42 -2.86 -8.49 -4.64
CA GLY A 42 -3.40 -9.07 -3.40
C GLY A 42 -3.49 -7.98 -2.34
N LEU A 43 -4.66 -7.77 -1.73
CA LEU A 43 -4.87 -6.67 -0.78
C LEU A 43 -4.93 -7.18 0.66
N PHE A 44 -4.13 -6.61 1.56
CA PHE A 44 -4.23 -6.82 3.00
C PHE A 44 -4.57 -5.51 3.68
N THR A 45 -5.64 -5.50 4.48
CA THR A 45 -6.02 -4.33 5.30
C THR A 45 -6.27 -4.77 6.76
N PRO A 46 -6.16 -3.89 7.75
CA PRO A 46 -6.60 -4.23 9.10
C PRO A 46 -8.10 -4.02 9.31
N TYR A 47 -8.78 -3.38 8.35
CA TYR A 47 -10.10 -2.79 8.54
C TYR A 47 -11.23 -3.81 8.63
N THR A 48 -12.42 -3.31 8.95
CA THR A 48 -13.69 -4.01 8.80
C THR A 48 -13.97 -4.37 7.34
N GLU A 49 -14.79 -5.40 7.14
CA GLU A 49 -15.15 -5.92 5.82
C GLU A 49 -15.72 -4.83 4.90
N ASP A 50 -16.66 -4.03 5.41
CA ASP A 50 -17.32 -2.94 4.65
C ASP A 50 -16.33 -1.87 4.16
N VAL A 51 -15.29 -1.58 4.95
CA VAL A 51 -14.24 -0.64 4.55
C VAL A 51 -13.31 -1.30 3.53
N ASN A 52 -12.93 -2.56 3.73
CA ASN A 52 -12.12 -3.32 2.79
C ASN A 52 -12.81 -3.44 1.41
N GLU A 53 -14.10 -3.75 1.37
CA GLU A 53 -14.89 -3.81 0.13
C GLU A 53 -14.93 -2.45 -0.61
N GLN A 54 -15.07 -1.34 0.12
CA GLN A 54 -15.00 0.00 -0.49
C GLN A 54 -13.63 0.30 -1.10
N ILE A 55 -12.55 -0.19 -0.47
CA ILE A 55 -11.19 -0.06 -1.02
C ILE A 55 -11.06 -0.88 -2.31
N VAL A 56 -11.50 -2.14 -2.29
CA VAL A 56 -11.51 -3.01 -3.48
C VAL A 56 -12.29 -2.34 -4.62
N ALA A 57 -13.49 -1.84 -4.34
CA ALA A 57 -14.31 -1.13 -5.32
C ALA A 57 -13.63 0.16 -5.83
N SER A 58 -12.89 0.87 -4.98
CA SER A 58 -12.12 2.06 -5.38
C SER A 58 -11.00 1.70 -6.35
N TYR A 59 -10.17 0.72 -6.01
CA TYR A 59 -9.09 0.27 -6.89
C TYR A 59 -9.62 -0.28 -8.22
N GLN A 60 -10.75 -1.00 -8.20
CA GLN A 60 -11.39 -1.46 -9.42
C GLN A 60 -11.84 -0.31 -10.33
N ARG A 61 -12.34 0.80 -9.77
CA ARG A 61 -12.68 2.02 -10.54
C ARG A 61 -11.44 2.67 -11.15
N ASP A 62 -10.30 2.56 -10.49
CA ASP A 62 -9.01 3.09 -10.94
C ASP A 62 -8.25 2.11 -11.86
N GLY A 63 -8.90 1.01 -12.28
CA GLY A 63 -8.35 0.03 -13.22
C GLY A 63 -7.48 -1.05 -12.59
N ILE A 64 -7.40 -1.12 -11.26
CA ILE A 64 -6.60 -2.08 -10.51
C ILE A 64 -7.49 -3.22 -10.02
N LYS A 65 -7.21 -4.44 -10.46
CA LYS A 65 -7.97 -5.63 -10.10
C LYS A 65 -7.43 -6.26 -8.81
N THR A 66 -8.24 -6.38 -7.78
CA THR A 66 -7.91 -7.19 -6.61
C THR A 66 -8.19 -8.66 -6.91
N LEU A 67 -7.16 -9.51 -6.94
CA LEU A 67 -7.30 -10.96 -7.19
C LEU A 67 -7.81 -11.71 -5.95
N ASP A 68 -7.32 -11.31 -4.79
CA ASP A 68 -7.73 -11.82 -3.48
C ASP A 68 -7.46 -10.74 -2.42
N HIS A 69 -8.17 -10.80 -1.29
CA HIS A 69 -7.98 -9.86 -0.19
C HIS A 69 -8.09 -10.52 1.19
N ARG A 70 -7.36 -9.96 2.16
CA ARG A 70 -7.42 -10.31 3.58
C ARG A 70 -7.69 -9.05 4.40
N PHE A 71 -8.52 -9.19 5.42
CA PHE A 71 -8.83 -8.12 6.35
C PHE A 71 -8.92 -8.66 7.78
N LEU A 72 -8.55 -7.84 8.76
CA LEU A 72 -8.50 -8.24 10.18
C LEU A 72 -9.76 -7.88 10.96
N GLY A 73 -10.70 -7.13 10.38
CA GLY A 73 -11.96 -6.81 11.03
C GLY A 73 -11.86 -5.75 12.13
N LEU A 74 -10.75 -5.02 12.20
CA LEU A 74 -10.48 -4.02 13.23
C LEU A 74 -11.08 -2.67 12.84
N SER A 75 -11.45 -1.84 13.83
CA SER A 75 -12.14 -0.56 13.59
C SER A 75 -11.49 0.67 14.23
N ASP A 76 -10.53 0.50 15.14
CA ASP A 76 -9.89 1.60 15.84
C ASP A 76 -8.39 1.68 15.54
N ASN A 77 -7.86 2.91 15.50
CA ASN A 77 -6.49 3.14 15.08
C ASN A 77 -5.46 2.46 16.00
N GLU A 78 -5.76 2.34 17.29
CA GLU A 78 -4.85 1.75 18.27
C GLU A 78 -4.64 0.26 18.01
N SER A 79 -5.71 -0.47 17.72
CA SER A 79 -5.67 -1.89 17.38
C SER A 79 -4.84 -2.18 16.12
N PHE A 80 -4.87 -1.31 15.10
CA PHE A 80 -4.09 -1.49 13.87
C PHE A 80 -2.57 -1.53 14.16
N ALA A 81 -2.12 -0.71 15.12
CA ALA A 81 -0.72 -0.63 15.53
C ALA A 81 -0.28 -1.80 16.43
N ARG A 82 -1.22 -2.62 16.92
CA ARG A 82 -0.92 -3.80 17.73
C ARG A 82 -0.83 -5.08 16.93
N VAL A 83 -1.24 -5.08 15.67
CA VAL A 83 -1.12 -6.23 14.78
C VAL A 83 0.34 -6.62 14.68
N ALA A 84 0.65 -7.84 15.08
CA ALA A 84 1.98 -8.38 15.06
C ALA A 84 2.33 -8.97 13.68
N ASP A 85 3.63 -9.01 13.38
CA ASP A 85 4.17 -9.51 12.11
C ASP A 85 3.68 -10.94 11.79
N ASP A 86 3.56 -11.81 12.81
CA ASP A 86 3.09 -13.20 12.68
C ASP A 86 1.60 -13.32 12.37
N GLU A 87 0.79 -12.31 12.71
CA GLU A 87 -0.62 -12.26 12.32
C GLU A 87 -0.79 -11.92 10.83
N MET A 88 0.16 -11.20 10.24
CA MET A 88 0.11 -10.81 8.82
C MET A 88 0.64 -11.92 7.88
N ARG A 89 1.63 -12.71 8.31
CA ARG A 89 2.30 -13.73 7.48
C ARG A 89 1.34 -14.72 6.82
N PRO A 90 0.41 -15.39 7.52
CA PRO A 90 -0.47 -16.38 6.89
C PRO A 90 -1.32 -15.77 5.78
N GLY A 91 -1.94 -14.61 6.03
CA GLY A 91 -2.73 -13.91 5.02
C GLY A 91 -1.89 -13.47 3.82
N SER A 92 -0.64 -13.07 4.04
CA SER A 92 0.29 -12.68 2.97
C SER A 92 0.69 -13.87 2.09
N LEU A 93 0.96 -15.03 2.69
CA LEU A 93 1.22 -16.28 1.97
C LEU A 93 0.00 -16.72 1.15
N GLU A 94 -1.20 -16.65 1.71
CA GLU A 94 -2.43 -16.97 1.00
C GLU A 94 -2.67 -16.02 -0.19
N LEU A 95 -2.46 -14.72 -0.01
CA LEU A 95 -2.54 -13.75 -1.11
C LEU A 95 -1.55 -14.08 -2.22
N SER A 96 -0.33 -14.51 -1.88
CA SER A 96 0.69 -14.87 -2.86
C SER A 96 0.30 -16.06 -3.74
N ALA A 97 -0.55 -16.98 -3.26
CA ALA A 97 -1.01 -18.14 -4.01
C ALA A 97 -1.84 -17.74 -5.25
N SER A 98 -2.48 -16.57 -5.23
CA SER A 98 -3.19 -16.00 -6.38
C SER A 98 -2.26 -15.44 -7.47
N ARG A 99 -0.94 -15.39 -7.21
CA ARG A 99 0.11 -14.82 -8.06
C ARG A 99 -0.23 -13.40 -8.56
N PRO A 100 -0.47 -12.44 -7.64
CA PRO A 100 -0.69 -11.06 -8.02
C PRO A 100 0.61 -10.44 -8.53
N ASP A 101 0.49 -9.30 -9.21
CA ASP A 101 1.63 -8.48 -9.61
C ASP A 101 2.30 -7.85 -8.38
N ALA A 102 1.55 -7.59 -7.30
CA ALA A 102 2.06 -7.19 -6.00
C ALA A 102 1.07 -7.49 -4.85
N ILE A 103 1.58 -7.69 -3.63
CA ILE A 103 0.81 -7.68 -2.39
C ILE A 103 0.85 -6.27 -1.79
N ILE A 104 -0.30 -5.78 -1.34
CA ILE A 104 -0.50 -4.41 -0.83
C ILE A 104 -0.86 -4.46 0.63
N TYR A 105 -0.04 -3.86 1.50
CA TYR A 105 -0.39 -3.65 2.91
C TYR A 105 -0.92 -2.23 3.11
N LEU A 106 -2.23 -2.10 3.10
CA LEU A 106 -2.88 -0.79 3.11
C LEU A 106 -3.37 -0.41 4.51
N CYS A 107 -2.51 0.28 5.24
CA CYS A 107 -2.83 1.12 6.39
C CYS A 107 -1.53 1.76 6.89
N THR A 108 -1.48 3.09 7.04
CA THR A 108 -0.26 3.78 7.52
C THR A 108 0.03 3.54 9.00
N ASN A 109 -0.87 2.84 9.71
CA ASN A 109 -0.71 2.43 11.09
C ASN A 109 -0.57 0.90 11.27
N LEU A 110 -0.47 0.16 10.16
CA LEU A 110 -0.12 -1.26 10.14
C LEU A 110 1.37 -1.38 9.82
N TYR A 111 2.14 -2.09 10.64
CA TYR A 111 3.60 -2.18 10.50
C TYR A 111 4.07 -3.19 9.44
N GLY A 112 3.42 -3.18 8.28
CA GLY A 112 3.66 -4.16 7.21
C GLY A 112 5.07 -4.11 6.62
N ALA A 113 5.73 -2.95 6.67
CA ALA A 113 7.09 -2.76 6.18
C ALA A 113 8.12 -3.74 6.78
N ASN A 114 7.89 -4.21 8.02
CA ASN A 114 8.82 -5.10 8.73
C ASN A 114 8.96 -6.47 8.06
N ILE A 115 7.89 -6.98 7.46
CA ILE A 115 7.85 -8.31 6.85
C ILE A 115 7.97 -8.27 5.33
N THR A 116 8.04 -7.08 4.72
CA THR A 116 8.09 -6.91 3.25
C THR A 116 9.23 -7.73 2.63
N ALA A 117 10.47 -7.54 3.08
CA ALA A 117 11.62 -8.23 2.50
C ALA A 117 11.54 -9.76 2.68
N GLU A 118 11.11 -10.22 3.86
CA GLU A 118 10.89 -11.65 4.15
C GLU A 118 9.86 -12.25 3.20
N MET A 119 8.71 -11.59 3.01
CA MET A 119 7.65 -12.06 2.13
C MET A 119 8.02 -12.00 0.65
N GLU A 120 8.81 -11.00 0.23
CA GLU A 120 9.34 -10.95 -1.13
C GLU A 120 10.31 -12.11 -1.40
N ASP A 121 11.20 -12.43 -0.46
CA ASP A 121 12.15 -13.53 -0.57
C ASP A 121 11.44 -14.90 -0.58
N GLU A 122 10.42 -15.07 0.27
CA GLU A 122 9.69 -16.34 0.40
C GLU A 122 8.75 -16.60 -0.79
N THR A 123 8.05 -15.56 -1.26
CA THR A 123 6.98 -15.73 -2.27
C THR A 123 7.41 -15.35 -3.70
N GLY A 124 8.47 -14.55 -3.85
CA GLY A 124 8.88 -13.92 -5.10
C GLY A 124 7.96 -12.77 -5.57
N VAL A 125 6.83 -12.56 -4.90
CA VAL A 125 5.83 -11.54 -5.25
C VAL A 125 6.23 -10.19 -4.66
N PRO A 126 6.16 -9.06 -5.40
CA PRO A 126 6.46 -7.74 -4.84
C PRO A 126 5.54 -7.38 -3.69
N VAL A 127 6.05 -6.73 -2.66
CA VAL A 127 5.25 -6.30 -1.52
C VAL A 127 5.36 -4.78 -1.34
N LEU A 128 4.22 -4.11 -1.26
CA LEU A 128 4.12 -2.66 -1.17
C LEU A 128 3.40 -2.26 0.13
N ASP A 129 4.17 -1.86 1.12
CA ASP A 129 3.68 -1.25 2.36
C ASP A 129 3.33 0.24 2.18
N SER A 130 2.28 0.70 2.86
CA SER A 130 1.74 2.05 2.67
C SER A 130 2.69 3.17 3.12
N VAL A 131 3.48 2.94 4.17
CA VAL A 131 4.49 3.91 4.64
C VAL A 131 5.70 3.86 3.70
N ALA A 132 6.16 2.67 3.33
CA ALA A 132 7.29 2.49 2.43
C ALA A 132 7.04 3.07 1.03
N VAL A 133 5.85 2.85 0.44
CA VAL A 133 5.48 3.42 -0.87
C VAL A 133 5.34 4.93 -0.82
N THR A 134 4.83 5.47 0.29
CA THR A 134 4.74 6.92 0.47
C THR A 134 6.12 7.53 0.55
N LEU A 135 7.04 6.93 1.31
CA LEU A 135 8.42 7.37 1.40
C LEU A 135 9.13 7.30 0.04
N TRP A 136 8.96 6.20 -0.70
CA TRP A 136 9.47 6.06 -2.06
C TRP A 136 9.00 7.20 -2.98
N HIS A 137 7.70 7.53 -2.94
CA HIS A 137 7.16 8.59 -3.77
C HIS A 137 7.70 9.97 -3.35
N CYS A 138 7.78 10.24 -2.05
CA CYS A 138 8.38 11.48 -1.53
C CYS A 138 9.86 11.63 -1.95
N LEU A 139 10.65 10.57 -1.87
CA LEU A 139 12.06 10.58 -2.29
C LEU A 139 12.18 10.88 -3.79
N LYS A 140 11.34 10.25 -4.63
CA LYS A 140 11.27 10.56 -6.06
C LYS A 140 10.91 12.03 -6.32
N MET A 141 9.88 12.54 -5.66
CA MET A 141 9.44 13.94 -5.82
C MET A 141 10.53 14.93 -5.39
N ALA A 142 11.32 14.58 -4.37
CA ALA A 142 12.43 15.40 -3.88
C ALA A 142 13.73 15.25 -4.71
N GLY A 143 13.78 14.34 -5.69
CA GLY A 143 15.02 14.02 -6.41
C GLY A 143 16.11 13.41 -5.53
N SER A 144 15.72 12.78 -4.42
CA SER A 144 16.63 12.13 -3.46
C SER A 144 16.89 10.68 -3.86
N PRO A 145 18.08 10.12 -3.57
CA PRO A 145 18.31 8.69 -3.72
C PRO A 145 17.33 7.87 -2.88
N LEU A 146 17.06 6.64 -3.33
CA LEU A 146 16.33 5.63 -2.57
C LEU A 146 17.18 5.11 -1.40
N LEU A 147 16.61 4.20 -0.61
CA LEU A 147 17.18 3.71 0.63
C LEU A 147 17.83 2.33 0.46
N ALA A 148 17.83 1.55 1.54
CA ALA A 148 18.45 0.23 1.62
C ALA A 148 17.39 -0.89 1.43
N PRO A 149 17.81 -2.09 1.00
CA PRO A 149 16.92 -3.23 0.70
C PRO A 149 16.13 -3.79 1.90
N ARG A 150 16.43 -3.37 3.13
CA ARG A 150 15.77 -3.90 4.34
C ARG A 150 14.25 -3.71 4.37
N TRP A 151 13.70 -2.82 3.54
CA TRP A 151 12.28 -2.50 3.46
C TRP A 151 11.62 -3.02 2.18
N GLY A 152 12.22 -4.02 1.54
CA GLY A 152 11.81 -4.58 0.26
C GLY A 152 12.39 -3.85 -0.94
N ARG A 153 12.17 -4.43 -2.13
CA ARG A 153 12.75 -3.98 -3.42
C ARG A 153 12.30 -2.59 -3.87
N LEU A 154 11.20 -2.08 -3.30
CA LEU A 154 10.63 -0.79 -3.70
C LEU A 154 11.58 0.38 -3.40
N LEU A 155 12.30 0.29 -2.28
CA LEU A 155 13.15 1.35 -1.76
C LEU A 155 14.63 1.15 -2.15
N THR A 156 14.93 0.37 -3.20
CA THR A 156 16.29 0.11 -3.69
C THR A 156 16.53 0.64 -5.09
#